data_AF-A0A924J520-F1
#
_entry.id   AF-A0A924J520-F1
#
_cell.length_a   1.000
_cell.length_b   1.000
_cell.length_c   1.000
_cell.angle_alpha   90.00
_cell.angle_beta   90.00
_cell.angle_gamma   90.00
#
_symmetry.space_group_name_H-M   'P 1'
#
loop_
_entity.id
_entity.type
_entity.pdbx_description
1 polymer ?
#
loop_
_entity_poly.entity_id
_entity_poly.type
_entity_poly.pdbx_seq_one_letter_code
_entity_poly.pdbx_strand_id
1 'polypeptide(L)'
;MGQSAEFGQFLRVMRARMRPEALGLPATSTTRRVPGLRREEIAQLAGVSTDYYTRMEQGRQIRPSQAVMDAVADALRLDATERAHMLDLLHNCPKASKSPAPVQRVRPGLWQLLDAIGDVPAMVLGRRTDVLSSNRMANLLFTDFSDLPVRERNLSRWIILEPGARELFRDWKAVAAETVAALRVDVGRHPNDPLANQLVGELAVTSEPFRQWWAGHHVATRSSGTVRLHHPTVGDLELDFETLTLPDDGDQSLRIYSPRPGSPSHDALRLLSSWAQEQQPFAIAEPMHQRGLTT
;
A
#
# COMPACT_ATOMS: atom_id res chain seq x y z
N MET A 1 9.30 -15.73 -10.38
CA MET A 1 10.53 -15.25 -11.05
C MET A 1 11.21 -14.35 -10.04
N GLY A 2 12.48 -14.62 -9.73
CA GLY A 2 13.07 -14.24 -8.45
C GLY A 2 13.51 -12.77 -8.37
N GLN A 3 13.35 -12.20 -7.17
CA GLN A 3 14.04 -11.07 -6.53
C GLN A 3 14.92 -10.16 -7.41
N SER A 4 15.93 -10.71 -8.07
CA SER A 4 16.84 -9.97 -8.94
C SER A 4 16.11 -9.30 -10.11
N ALA A 5 15.01 -9.87 -10.63
CA ALA A 5 14.24 -9.28 -11.72
C ALA A 5 13.50 -7.99 -11.33
N GLU A 6 12.81 -7.98 -10.18
CA GLU A 6 12.12 -6.78 -9.65
C GLU A 6 13.13 -5.69 -9.28
N PHE A 7 14.25 -6.08 -8.66
CA PHE A 7 15.36 -5.17 -8.39
C PHE A 7 15.92 -4.53 -9.67
N GLY A 8 16.19 -5.33 -10.69
CA GLY A 8 16.69 -4.84 -11.97
C GLY A 8 15.69 -3.93 -12.68
N GLN A 9 14.40 -4.27 -12.63
CA GLN A 9 13.32 -3.46 -13.19
C GLN A 9 13.18 -2.11 -12.47
N PHE A 10 13.28 -2.10 -11.14
CA PHE A 10 13.29 -0.87 -10.34
C PHE A 10 14.42 0.07 -10.78
N LEU A 11 15.67 -0.44 -10.86
CA LEU A 11 16.83 0.35 -11.31
C LEU A 11 16.63 0.91 -12.72
N ARG A 12 16.11 0.09 -13.64
CA ARG A 12 15.86 0.51 -15.03
C ARG A 12 14.91 1.70 -15.11
N VAL A 13 13.85 1.69 -14.29
CA VAL A 13 12.84 2.74 -14.34
C VAL A 13 13.33 4.01 -13.65
N MET A 14 14.02 3.90 -12.52
CA MET A 14 14.65 5.06 -11.88
C MET A 14 15.66 5.73 -12.81
N ARG A 15 16.48 4.94 -13.53
CA ARG A 15 17.39 5.47 -14.55
C ARG A 15 16.66 6.19 -15.70
N ALA A 16 15.53 5.66 -16.15
CA ALA A 16 14.74 6.24 -17.24
C ALA A 16 14.06 7.57 -16.86
N ARG A 17 13.80 7.80 -15.56
CA ARG A 17 13.22 9.04 -15.03
C ARG A 17 14.22 10.19 -14.93
N MET A 18 15.51 9.90 -14.84
CA MET A 18 16.56 10.89 -14.65
C MET A 18 16.69 11.81 -15.87
N ARG A 19 16.89 13.11 -15.64
CA ARG A 19 17.18 14.10 -16.70
C ARG A 19 18.68 14.36 -16.77
N PRO A 20 19.38 13.99 -17.86
CA PRO A 20 20.83 14.19 -17.99
C PRO A 20 21.27 15.64 -17.81
N GLU A 21 20.42 16.58 -18.23
CA GLU A 21 20.67 18.02 -18.17
C GLU A 21 20.71 18.53 -16.71
N ALA A 22 20.00 17.88 -15.80
CA ALA A 22 19.99 18.20 -14.37
C ALA A 22 21.26 17.71 -13.62
N LEU A 23 22.15 17.00 -14.30
CA LEU A 23 23.41 16.46 -13.78
C LEU A 23 24.65 17.10 -14.40
N GLY A 24 24.48 18.16 -15.21
CA GLY A 24 25.61 18.83 -15.86
C GLY A 24 26.29 17.98 -16.94
N LEU A 25 25.67 16.88 -17.38
CA LEU A 25 26.19 16.06 -18.47
C LEU A 25 25.90 16.78 -19.79
N PRO A 26 26.90 16.90 -20.70
CA PRO A 26 26.70 17.55 -21.97
C PRO A 26 25.62 16.82 -22.76
N ALA A 27 24.64 17.56 -23.29
CA ALA A 27 23.69 17.05 -24.26
C ALA A 27 24.47 16.68 -25.54
N THR A 28 25.08 15.50 -25.56
CA THR A 28 25.89 15.06 -26.69
C THR A 28 25.01 14.99 -27.93
N SER A 29 25.56 15.51 -29.04
CA SER A 29 24.95 15.78 -30.35
C SER A 29 24.52 14.54 -31.15
N THR A 30 24.23 13.42 -30.48
CA THR A 30 23.73 12.20 -31.13
C THR A 30 22.31 11.90 -30.67
N THR A 31 21.47 11.48 -31.60
CA THR A 31 20.06 11.10 -31.39
C THR A 31 19.94 10.06 -30.26
N ARG A 32 19.64 10.54 -29.05
CA ARG A 32 19.53 9.73 -27.83
C ARG A 32 18.38 8.72 -27.99
N ARG A 33 18.73 7.43 -28.10
CA ARG A 33 17.77 6.32 -28.32
C ARG A 33 17.03 5.84 -27.07
N VAL A 34 17.45 6.27 -25.88
CA VAL A 34 16.92 5.77 -24.59
C VAL A 34 16.44 6.95 -23.75
N PRO A 35 15.22 6.89 -23.17
CA PRO A 35 14.78 7.91 -22.21
C PRO A 35 15.66 7.87 -20.94
N GLY A 36 15.99 9.06 -20.44
CA GLY A 36 16.81 9.27 -19.25
C GLY A 36 18.31 9.02 -19.42
N LEU A 37 18.97 8.57 -18.34
CA LEU A 37 20.42 8.31 -18.34
C LEU A 37 20.76 6.97 -18.97
N ARG A 38 21.92 6.86 -19.61
CA ARG A 38 22.51 5.62 -20.12
C ARG A 38 23.12 4.82 -18.96
N ARG A 39 23.31 3.52 -19.18
CA ARG A 39 23.96 2.64 -18.19
C ARG A 39 25.40 3.06 -17.90
N GLU A 40 26.11 3.52 -18.93
CA GLU A 40 27.48 4.06 -18.82
C GLU A 40 27.54 5.29 -17.91
N GLU A 41 26.57 6.20 -18.02
CA GLU A 41 26.50 7.43 -17.23
C GLU A 41 26.22 7.12 -15.74
N ILE A 42 25.29 6.22 -15.43
CA ILE A 42 25.06 5.80 -14.03
C ILE A 42 26.26 5.07 -13.46
N ALA A 43 26.87 4.16 -14.23
CA ALA A 43 28.05 3.42 -13.77
C ALA A 43 29.20 4.37 -13.42
N GLN A 44 29.43 5.39 -14.25
CA GLN A 44 30.40 6.44 -13.98
C GLN A 44 30.07 7.24 -12.72
N LEU A 45 28.82 7.69 -12.56
CA LEU A 45 28.38 8.44 -11.38
C LEU A 45 28.48 7.62 -10.08
N ALA A 46 28.19 6.32 -10.14
CA ALA A 46 28.24 5.41 -9.00
C ALA A 46 29.65 4.81 -8.76
N GLY A 47 30.64 5.14 -9.59
CA GLY A 47 32.01 4.61 -9.46
C GLY A 47 32.13 3.09 -9.66
N VAL A 48 31.24 2.49 -10.48
CA VAL A 48 31.23 1.05 -10.80
C VAL A 48 31.46 0.80 -12.29
N SER A 49 31.79 -0.44 -12.67
CA SER A 49 31.92 -0.77 -14.09
C SER A 49 30.55 -0.85 -14.79
N THR A 50 30.50 -0.45 -16.07
CA THR A 50 29.26 -0.49 -16.86
C THR A 50 28.71 -1.91 -17.01
N ASP A 51 29.58 -2.93 -17.11
CA ASP A 51 29.17 -4.34 -17.12
C ASP A 51 28.50 -4.73 -15.78
N TYR A 52 29.09 -4.31 -14.66
CA TYR A 52 28.54 -4.59 -13.33
C TYR A 52 27.16 -3.95 -13.15
N TYR A 53 26.98 -2.69 -13.55
CA TYR A 53 25.67 -2.03 -13.53
C TYR A 53 24.66 -2.69 -14.48
N THR A 54 25.11 -3.12 -15.66
CA THR A 54 24.24 -3.84 -16.61
C THR A 54 23.75 -5.16 -16.02
N ARG A 55 24.59 -5.89 -15.29
CA ARG A 55 24.20 -7.13 -14.60
C ARG A 55 23.23 -6.87 -13.44
N MET A 56 23.37 -5.74 -12.73
CA MET A 56 22.40 -5.26 -11.73
C MET A 56 21.02 -5.05 -12.37
N GLU A 57 20.95 -4.28 -13.45
CA GLU A 57 19.69 -3.95 -14.12
C GLU A 57 19.02 -5.17 -14.80
N GLN A 58 19.81 -6.15 -15.25
CA GLN A 58 19.30 -7.40 -15.83
C GLN A 58 18.75 -8.38 -14.80
N GLY A 59 18.92 -8.10 -13.51
CA GLY A 59 18.49 -9.02 -12.46
C GLY A 59 19.23 -10.36 -12.51
N ARG A 60 20.51 -10.35 -12.87
CA ARG A 60 21.36 -11.53 -12.70
C ARG A 60 21.68 -11.73 -11.23
N GLN A 61 22.07 -12.94 -10.83
CA GLN A 61 22.40 -13.22 -9.43
C GLN A 61 23.72 -12.52 -9.05
N ILE A 62 23.59 -11.38 -8.40
CA ILE A 62 24.68 -10.53 -7.92
C ILE A 62 24.39 -10.12 -6.48
N ARG A 63 25.44 -9.88 -5.70
CA ARG A 63 25.35 -9.39 -4.33
C ARG A 63 26.20 -8.12 -4.22
N PRO A 64 25.64 -6.95 -4.57
CA PRO A 64 26.35 -5.69 -4.40
C PRO A 64 26.63 -5.44 -2.91
N SER A 65 27.77 -4.83 -2.62
CA SER A 65 28.08 -4.39 -1.26
C SER A 65 27.21 -3.19 -0.89
N GLN A 66 27.06 -2.91 0.40
CA GLN A 66 26.31 -1.75 0.88
C GLN A 66 26.86 -0.43 0.30
N ALA A 67 28.19 -0.29 0.22
CA ALA A 67 28.82 0.87 -0.40
C ALA A 67 28.45 1.05 -1.89
N VAL A 68 28.32 -0.05 -2.65
CA VAL A 68 27.87 0.01 -4.04
C VAL A 68 26.38 0.40 -4.11
N MET A 69 25.57 -0.09 -3.18
CA MET A 69 24.15 0.27 -3.10
C MET A 69 23.95 1.75 -2.80
N ASP A 70 24.71 2.29 -1.85
CA ASP A 70 24.65 3.71 -1.49
C ASP A 70 25.07 4.58 -2.68
N ALA A 71 26.17 4.23 -3.37
CA ALA A 71 26.63 4.95 -4.56
C ALA A 71 25.62 4.89 -5.72
N VAL A 72 24.96 3.75 -5.94
CA VAL A 72 23.92 3.62 -6.97
C VAL A 72 22.67 4.43 -6.60
N ALA A 73 22.27 4.44 -5.33
CA ALA A 73 21.15 5.27 -4.86
C ALA A 73 21.43 6.76 -4.99
N ASP A 74 22.66 7.19 -4.70
CA ASP A 74 23.12 8.57 -4.86
C ASP A 74 23.11 8.98 -6.34
N ALA A 75 23.66 8.13 -7.21
CA ALA A 75 23.69 8.38 -8.66
C ALA A 75 22.27 8.47 -9.26
N LEU A 76 21.33 7.68 -8.76
CA LEU A 76 19.92 7.72 -9.15
C LEU A 76 19.10 8.79 -8.42
N ARG A 77 19.72 9.54 -7.49
CA ARG A 77 19.04 10.53 -6.63
C ARG A 77 17.79 9.99 -5.94
N LEU A 78 17.86 8.73 -5.49
CA LEU A 78 16.74 8.08 -4.80
C LEU A 78 16.42 8.81 -3.50
N ASP A 79 15.13 9.03 -3.25
CA ASP A 79 14.67 9.52 -1.96
C ASP A 79 14.78 8.44 -0.86
N ALA A 80 14.49 8.81 0.39
CA ALA A 80 14.60 7.89 1.53
C ALA A 80 13.69 6.66 1.38
N THR A 81 12.51 6.80 0.78
CA THR A 81 11.56 5.71 0.56
C THR A 81 12.05 4.78 -0.55
N GLU A 82 12.50 5.35 -1.66
CA GLU A 82 13.06 4.63 -2.80
C GLU A 82 14.31 3.85 -2.39
N ARG A 83 15.17 4.42 -1.54
CA ARG A 83 16.33 3.74 -0.95
C ARG A 83 15.94 2.56 -0.08
N ALA A 84 14.98 2.77 0.83
CA ALA A 84 14.48 1.70 1.68
C ALA A 84 13.90 0.55 0.84
N HIS A 85 13.09 0.87 -0.17
CA HIS A 85 12.52 -0.13 -1.09
C HIS A 85 13.60 -0.85 -1.90
N MET A 86 14.62 -0.14 -2.40
CA MET A 86 15.74 -0.74 -3.13
C MET A 86 16.51 -1.76 -2.27
N LEU A 87 16.79 -1.42 -1.00
CA LEU A 87 17.47 -2.33 -0.07
C LEU A 87 16.60 -3.54 0.29
N ASP A 88 15.31 -3.31 0.45
CA ASP A 88 14.32 -4.32 0.78
C ASP A 88 14.15 -5.35 -0.36
N LEU A 89 14.10 -4.89 -1.62
CA LEU A 89 14.16 -5.74 -2.81
C LEU A 89 15.41 -6.64 -2.83
N LEU A 90 16.54 -6.14 -2.32
CA LEU A 90 17.81 -6.88 -2.29
C LEU A 90 17.95 -7.84 -1.09
N HIS A 91 17.45 -7.47 0.08
CA HIS A 91 17.75 -8.15 1.35
C HIS A 91 16.61 -9.02 1.89
N ASN A 92 15.36 -8.58 1.76
CA ASN A 92 14.24 -9.12 2.55
C ASN A 92 13.29 -10.01 1.76
N CYS A 93 13.70 -10.49 0.58
CA CYS A 93 12.84 -11.41 -0.16
C CYS A 93 12.83 -12.78 0.55
N PRO A 94 11.67 -13.27 1.02
CA PRO A 94 11.59 -14.63 1.52
C PRO A 94 12.05 -15.59 0.41
N LYS A 95 12.95 -16.54 0.74
CA LYS A 95 13.28 -17.64 -0.17
C LYS A 95 11.98 -18.18 -0.73
N ALA A 96 11.86 -18.27 -2.06
CA ALA A 96 10.65 -18.75 -2.72
C ALA A 96 10.23 -20.10 -2.13
N SER A 97 9.34 -20.06 -1.14
CA SER A 97 8.73 -21.24 -0.56
C SER A 97 7.70 -21.68 -1.58
N LYS A 98 7.79 -22.95 -2.01
CA LYS A 98 6.78 -23.55 -2.88
C LYS A 98 5.46 -23.81 -2.15
N SER A 99 5.43 -23.64 -0.83
CA SER A 99 4.22 -23.79 -0.03
C SER A 99 3.41 -22.50 -0.03
N PRO A 100 2.07 -22.57 -0.14
CA PRO A 100 1.21 -21.41 0.07
C PRO A 100 1.56 -20.73 1.39
N ALA A 101 1.75 -19.42 1.36
CA ALA A 101 1.94 -18.66 2.59
C ALA A 101 0.72 -18.87 3.50
N PRO A 102 0.92 -19.05 4.82
CA PRO A 102 -0.20 -19.22 5.75
C PRO A 102 -1.15 -18.02 5.68
N VAL A 103 -2.44 -18.29 5.91
CA VAL A 103 -3.47 -17.25 6.00
C VAL A 103 -3.09 -16.30 7.15
N GLN A 104 -2.98 -15.00 6.85
CA GLN A 104 -2.70 -13.99 7.88
C GLN A 104 -3.88 -13.92 8.84
N ARG A 105 -3.59 -13.94 10.14
CA ARG A 105 -4.58 -13.87 11.21
C ARG A 105 -4.22 -12.76 12.15
N VAL A 106 -5.23 -12.01 12.57
CA VAL A 106 -5.11 -10.98 13.60
C VAL A 106 -4.98 -11.66 14.96
N ARG A 107 -3.92 -11.33 15.69
CA ARG A 107 -3.70 -11.83 17.06
C ARG A 107 -4.78 -11.32 18.03
N PRO A 108 -5.18 -12.08 19.06
CA PRO A 108 -6.23 -11.66 20.00
C PRO A 108 -6.01 -10.29 20.65
N GLY A 109 -4.77 -9.95 21.00
CA GLY A 109 -4.45 -8.63 21.59
C GLY A 109 -4.71 -7.45 20.64
N LEU A 110 -4.62 -7.68 19.32
CA LEU A 110 -4.91 -6.63 18.33
C LEU A 110 -6.41 -6.44 18.11
N TRP A 111 -7.22 -7.50 18.28
CA TRP A 111 -8.67 -7.38 18.37
C TRP A 111 -9.10 -6.55 19.59
N GLN A 112 -8.56 -6.89 20.77
CA GLN A 112 -8.85 -6.12 21.99
C GLN A 112 -8.43 -4.66 21.86
N LEU A 113 -7.33 -4.38 21.16
CA LEU A 113 -6.91 -3.01 20.87
C LEU A 113 -7.89 -2.29 19.94
N LEU A 114 -8.35 -2.93 18.86
CA LEU A 114 -9.36 -2.35 17.96
C LEU A 114 -10.65 -1.99 18.70
N ASP A 115 -11.09 -2.84 19.63
CA ASP A 115 -12.27 -2.58 20.46
C ASP A 115 -12.00 -1.43 21.45
N ALA A 116 -10.81 -1.36 22.05
CA ALA A 116 -10.43 -0.33 23.01
C ALA A 116 -10.27 1.07 22.40
N ILE A 117 -10.03 1.17 21.09
CA ILE A 117 -9.91 2.44 20.36
C ILE A 117 -11.25 3.23 20.34
N GLY A 118 -12.39 2.55 20.48
CA GLY A 118 -13.70 3.19 20.56
C GLY A 118 -14.15 3.84 19.25
N ASP A 119 -14.61 5.09 19.31
CA ASP A 119 -15.20 5.84 18.19
C ASP A 119 -14.18 6.45 17.20
N VAL A 120 -12.93 5.98 17.21
CA VAL A 120 -11.93 6.38 16.22
C VAL A 120 -11.82 5.26 15.16
N PRO A 121 -12.04 5.54 13.87
CA PRO A 121 -11.94 4.53 12.82
C PRO A 121 -10.55 3.88 12.79
N ALA A 122 -10.52 2.55 12.88
CA ALA A 122 -9.28 1.78 12.84
C ALA A 122 -9.45 0.43 12.13
N MET A 123 -8.41 0.00 11.42
CA MET A 123 -8.37 -1.29 10.72
C MET A 123 -6.97 -1.91 10.73
N VAL A 124 -6.94 -3.24 10.68
CA VAL A 124 -5.72 -4.03 10.55
C VAL A 124 -5.55 -4.46 9.10
N LEU A 125 -4.45 -4.05 8.51
CA LEU A 125 -4.08 -4.36 7.14
C LEU A 125 -3.00 -5.43 7.11
N GLY A 126 -3.18 -6.43 6.26
CA GLY A 126 -2.16 -7.43 5.92
C GLY A 126 -1.35 -7.04 4.68
N ARG A 127 -0.72 -8.05 4.07
CA ARG A 127 -0.05 -7.90 2.76
C ARG A 127 -1.02 -7.33 1.75
N ARG A 128 -0.50 -6.65 0.72
CA ARG A 128 -1.23 -6.01 -0.39
C ARG A 128 -2.41 -5.15 0.05
N THR A 129 -2.45 -4.73 1.32
CA THR A 129 -3.56 -4.03 1.99
C THR A 129 -4.86 -4.84 2.14
N ASP A 130 -4.75 -6.16 2.30
CA ASP A 130 -5.91 -6.97 2.71
C ASP A 130 -6.44 -6.48 4.06
N VAL A 131 -7.75 -6.27 4.17
CA VAL A 131 -8.39 -5.86 5.42
C VAL A 131 -8.64 -7.11 6.25
N LEU A 132 -7.79 -7.32 7.26
CA LEU A 132 -7.87 -8.49 8.14
C LEU A 132 -8.92 -8.30 9.24
N SER A 133 -9.10 -7.06 9.68
CA SER A 133 -10.09 -6.65 10.69
C SER A 133 -10.32 -5.13 10.62
N SER A 134 -11.48 -4.67 11.03
CA SER A 134 -11.84 -3.27 11.18
C SER A 134 -12.78 -3.10 12.35
N ASN A 135 -12.68 -1.97 13.06
CA ASN A 135 -13.64 -1.65 14.11
C ASN A 135 -14.94 -1.09 13.51
N ARG A 136 -15.99 -1.03 14.33
CA ARG A 136 -17.31 -0.52 13.94
C ARG A 136 -17.22 0.85 13.25
N MET A 137 -16.38 1.74 13.77
CA MET A 137 -16.26 3.09 13.23
C MET A 137 -15.60 3.11 11.84
N ALA A 138 -14.62 2.25 11.57
CA ALA A 138 -14.05 2.09 10.23
C ALA A 138 -15.07 1.53 9.24
N ASN A 139 -15.94 0.61 9.68
CA ASN A 139 -17.00 0.07 8.84
C ASN A 139 -18.02 1.15 8.46
N LEU A 140 -18.39 2.00 9.42
CA LEU A 140 -19.29 3.14 9.19
C LEU A 140 -18.66 4.20 8.27
N LEU A 141 -17.37 4.47 8.43
CA LEU A 141 -16.69 5.51 7.67
C LEU A 141 -16.42 5.11 6.21
N PHE A 142 -16.07 3.85 5.96
CA PHE A 142 -15.65 3.38 4.64
C PHE A 142 -16.64 2.37 4.03
N THR A 143 -16.60 1.15 4.55
CA THR A 143 -17.45 0.02 4.16
C THR A 143 -17.24 -1.09 5.17
N ASP A 144 -18.26 -1.93 5.40
CA ASP A 144 -18.06 -3.15 6.16
C ASP A 144 -17.42 -4.23 5.28
N PHE A 145 -16.08 -4.33 5.35
CA PHE A 145 -15.34 -5.35 4.62
C PHE A 145 -15.73 -6.77 5.05
N SER A 146 -16.35 -6.95 6.21
CA SER A 146 -16.82 -8.26 6.70
C SER A 146 -18.00 -8.80 5.88
N ASP A 147 -18.75 -7.92 5.23
CA ASP A 147 -19.89 -8.27 4.36
C ASP A 147 -19.46 -8.63 2.95
N LEU A 148 -18.22 -8.27 2.56
CA LEU A 148 -17.67 -8.58 1.25
C LEU A 148 -17.15 -10.02 1.18
N PRO A 149 -17.15 -10.65 0.00
CA PRO A 149 -16.45 -11.91 -0.23
C PRO A 149 -14.98 -11.80 0.17
N VAL A 150 -14.39 -12.85 0.75
CA VAL A 150 -13.02 -12.82 1.30
C VAL A 150 -11.98 -12.27 0.32
N ARG A 151 -12.12 -12.56 -0.98
CA ARG A 151 -11.20 -12.09 -2.03
C ARG A 151 -11.30 -10.59 -2.32
N GLU A 152 -12.40 -9.96 -1.91
CA GLU A 152 -12.70 -8.55 -2.16
C GLU A 152 -12.37 -7.67 -0.95
N ARG A 153 -11.99 -8.28 0.18
CA ARG A 153 -11.60 -7.60 1.42
C ARG A 153 -10.21 -6.98 1.32
N ASN A 154 -10.06 -6.02 0.42
CA ASN A 154 -8.78 -5.39 0.12
C ASN A 154 -8.98 -3.88 -0.04
N LEU A 155 -8.24 -3.10 0.75
CA LEU A 155 -8.40 -1.65 0.78
C LEU A 155 -7.98 -1.01 -0.54
N SER A 156 -6.86 -1.46 -1.13
CA SER A 156 -6.42 -0.93 -2.43
C SER A 156 -7.45 -1.18 -3.52
N ARG A 157 -7.99 -2.41 -3.58
CA ARG A 157 -9.04 -2.78 -4.51
C ARG A 157 -10.26 -1.89 -4.33
N TRP A 158 -10.73 -1.73 -3.09
CA TRP A 158 -11.89 -0.90 -2.77
C TRP A 158 -11.69 0.55 -3.18
N ILE A 159 -10.56 1.17 -2.82
CA ILE A 159 -10.23 2.55 -3.20
C ILE A 159 -10.24 2.74 -4.72
N ILE A 160 -9.72 1.79 -5.49
CA ILE A 160 -9.51 1.95 -6.94
C ILE A 160 -10.78 1.63 -7.73
N LEU A 161 -11.52 0.58 -7.34
CA LEU A 161 -12.61 0.01 -8.13
C LEU A 161 -14.00 0.45 -7.67
N GLU A 162 -14.23 0.65 -6.36
CA GLU A 162 -15.57 0.94 -5.88
C GLU A 162 -15.99 2.39 -6.18
N PRO A 163 -17.13 2.62 -6.83
CA PRO A 163 -17.64 3.97 -7.09
C PRO A 163 -17.83 4.78 -5.80
N GLY A 164 -18.33 4.14 -4.74
CA GLY A 164 -18.53 4.80 -3.44
C GLY A 164 -17.22 5.30 -2.82
N ALA A 165 -16.09 4.63 -3.04
CA ALA A 165 -14.79 5.13 -2.60
C ALA A 165 -14.38 6.40 -3.36
N ARG A 166 -14.68 6.47 -4.67
CA ARG A 166 -14.39 7.66 -5.50
C ARG A 166 -15.19 8.87 -5.07
N GLU A 167 -16.43 8.66 -4.65
CA GLU A 167 -17.30 9.72 -4.13
C GLU A 167 -16.89 10.14 -2.71
N LEU A 168 -16.46 9.18 -1.89
CA LEU A 168 -16.02 9.44 -0.52
C LEU A 168 -14.72 10.27 -0.48
N PHE A 169 -13.68 9.92 -1.23
CA PHE A 169 -12.41 10.65 -1.18
C PHE A 169 -12.45 11.91 -2.05
N ARG A 170 -12.40 13.10 -1.44
CA ARG A 170 -12.37 14.36 -2.21
C ARG A 170 -11.16 14.45 -3.14
N ASP A 171 -10.00 13.98 -2.69
CA ASP A 171 -8.77 13.91 -3.49
C ASP A 171 -8.48 12.49 -4.00
N TRP A 172 -9.52 11.79 -4.46
CA TRP A 172 -9.43 10.37 -4.84
C TRP A 172 -8.20 10.04 -5.70
N LYS A 173 -7.88 10.85 -6.72
CA LYS A 173 -6.71 10.59 -7.59
C LYS A 173 -5.38 10.56 -6.83
N ALA A 174 -5.20 11.45 -5.85
CA ALA A 174 -3.99 11.49 -5.04
C ALA A 174 -3.93 10.26 -4.12
N VAL A 175 -5.03 9.97 -3.42
CA VAL A 175 -5.15 8.80 -2.53
C VAL A 175 -4.92 7.49 -3.30
N ALA A 176 -5.52 7.35 -4.48
CA ALA A 176 -5.36 6.19 -5.33
C ALA A 176 -3.92 6.05 -5.84
N ALA A 177 -3.29 7.13 -6.32
CA ALA A 177 -1.89 7.09 -6.75
C ALA A 177 -0.94 6.68 -5.61
N GLU A 178 -1.13 7.20 -4.40
CA GLU A 178 -0.37 6.80 -3.21
C GLU A 178 -0.60 5.32 -2.84
N THR A 179 -1.85 4.86 -2.93
CA THR A 179 -2.23 3.47 -2.70
C THR A 179 -1.53 2.53 -3.69
N VAL A 180 -1.46 2.91 -4.97
CA VAL A 180 -0.73 2.15 -6.00
C VAL A 180 0.77 2.12 -5.70
N ALA A 181 1.34 3.24 -5.24
CA ALA A 181 2.75 3.32 -4.88
C ALA A 181 3.09 2.45 -3.65
N ALA A 182 2.19 2.36 -2.66
CA ALA A 182 2.34 1.48 -1.51
C ALA A 182 2.17 -0.01 -1.88
N LEU A 183 1.20 -0.34 -2.74
CA LEU A 183 1.02 -1.70 -3.26
C LEU A 183 2.27 -2.20 -4.00
N ARG A 184 2.96 -1.31 -4.72
CA ARG A 184 4.23 -1.63 -5.39
C ARG A 184 5.33 -2.02 -4.41
N VAL A 185 5.41 -1.33 -3.27
CA VAL A 185 6.38 -1.66 -2.22
C VAL A 185 6.13 -3.08 -1.69
N ASP A 186 4.87 -3.41 -1.41
CA ASP A 186 4.46 -4.72 -0.91
C ASP A 186 4.72 -5.86 -1.93
N VAL A 187 4.37 -5.66 -3.21
CA VAL A 187 4.68 -6.62 -4.29
C VAL A 187 6.18 -6.87 -4.41
N GLY A 188 7.01 -5.83 -4.21
CA GLY A 188 8.47 -5.97 -4.23
C GLY A 188 9.01 -6.80 -3.05
N ARG A 189 8.41 -6.69 -1.86
CA ARG A 189 8.73 -7.55 -0.71
C ARG A 189 8.38 -9.01 -0.95
N HIS A 190 7.25 -9.23 -1.60
CA HIS A 190 6.63 -10.54 -1.80
C HIS A 190 6.46 -10.90 -3.30
N PRO A 191 7.54 -10.97 -4.10
CA PRO A 191 7.44 -11.06 -5.57
C PRO A 191 6.86 -12.39 -6.08
N ASN A 192 6.75 -13.40 -5.21
CA ASN A 192 6.14 -14.68 -5.54
C ASN A 192 4.75 -14.85 -4.90
N ASP A 193 4.13 -13.79 -4.37
CA ASP A 193 2.76 -13.85 -3.86
C ASP A 193 1.75 -13.94 -5.04
N PRO A 194 1.05 -15.08 -5.21
CA PRO A 194 0.09 -15.23 -6.31
C PRO A 194 -1.12 -14.29 -6.16
N LEU A 195 -1.52 -13.94 -4.93
CA LEU A 195 -2.66 -13.07 -4.69
C LEU A 195 -2.32 -11.61 -5.00
N ALA A 196 -1.08 -11.19 -4.73
CA ALA A 196 -0.62 -9.86 -5.13
C ALA A 196 -0.57 -9.72 -6.66
N ASN A 197 -0.08 -10.75 -7.37
CA ASN A 197 -0.09 -10.78 -8.83
C ASN A 197 -1.50 -10.76 -9.41
N GLN A 198 -2.43 -11.51 -8.81
CA GLN A 198 -3.83 -11.51 -9.21
C GLN A 198 -4.47 -10.12 -9.04
N LEU A 199 -4.25 -9.47 -7.89
CA LEU A 199 -4.76 -8.13 -7.60
C LEU A 199 -4.21 -7.10 -8.61
N VAL A 200 -2.90 -7.09 -8.83
CA VAL A 200 -2.28 -6.18 -9.83
C VAL A 200 -2.86 -6.43 -11.22
N GLY A 201 -3.05 -7.69 -11.61
CA GLY A 201 -3.67 -8.05 -12.88
C GLY A 201 -5.11 -7.56 -13.02
N GLU A 202 -5.94 -7.76 -12.00
CA GLU A 202 -7.32 -7.26 -11.94
C GLU A 202 -7.36 -5.73 -12.08
N LEU A 203 -6.60 -5.01 -11.25
CA LEU A 203 -6.53 -3.55 -11.27
C LEU A 203 -6.00 -3.01 -12.59
N ALA A 204 -5.00 -3.67 -13.19
CA ALA A 204 -4.46 -3.30 -14.49
C ALA A 204 -5.45 -3.50 -15.63
N VAL A 205 -6.35 -4.49 -15.57
CA VAL A 205 -7.40 -4.68 -16.60
C VAL A 205 -8.52 -3.65 -16.43
N THR A 206 -8.94 -3.42 -15.19
CA THR A 206 -10.17 -2.70 -14.86
C THR A 206 -10.01 -1.19 -14.69
N SER A 207 -8.80 -0.68 -14.46
CA SER A 207 -8.55 0.73 -14.17
C SER A 207 -7.42 1.32 -15.03
N GLU A 208 -7.77 2.20 -15.96
CA GLU A 208 -6.79 2.96 -16.76
C GLU A 208 -5.89 3.86 -15.88
N PRO A 209 -6.40 4.62 -14.88
CA PRO A 209 -5.55 5.38 -13.97
C PRO A 209 -4.53 4.49 -13.23
N PHE A 210 -4.97 3.29 -12.80
CA PHE A 210 -4.06 2.33 -12.17
C PHE A 210 -2.91 1.94 -13.11
N ARG A 211 -3.19 1.62 -14.38
CA ARG A 211 -2.14 1.28 -15.36
C ARG A 211 -1.10 2.39 -15.46
N GLN A 212 -1.53 3.65 -15.51
CA GLN A 212 -0.65 4.80 -15.62
C GLN A 212 0.23 4.97 -14.38
N TRP A 213 -0.36 4.94 -13.18
CA TRP A 213 0.40 5.06 -11.93
C TRP A 213 1.34 3.87 -11.71
N TRP A 214 0.88 2.66 -12.03
CA TRP A 214 1.70 1.45 -11.94
C TRP A 214 2.89 1.54 -12.89
N ALA A 215 2.68 1.90 -14.17
CA ALA A 215 3.76 2.10 -15.14
C ALA A 215 4.71 3.25 -14.76
N GLY A 216 4.25 4.18 -13.92
CA GLY A 216 5.08 5.24 -13.36
C GLY A 216 6.11 4.73 -12.34
N HIS A 217 5.97 3.54 -11.75
CA HIS A 217 6.88 2.97 -10.73
C HIS A 217 7.17 3.90 -9.54
N HIS A 218 6.23 4.76 -9.16
CA HIS A 218 6.35 5.49 -7.89
C HIS A 218 6.24 4.50 -6.73
N VAL A 219 7.09 4.68 -5.72
CA VAL A 219 7.06 3.91 -4.48
C VAL A 219 6.85 4.88 -3.33
N ALA A 220 5.94 4.53 -2.43
CA ALA A 220 5.58 5.38 -1.31
C ALA A 220 5.32 4.50 -0.09
N THR A 221 5.85 4.92 1.06
CA THR A 221 5.57 4.30 2.36
C THR A 221 5.09 5.41 3.29
N ARG A 222 3.91 5.96 3.02
CA ARG A 222 3.33 6.98 3.90
C ARG A 222 2.82 6.32 5.17
N SER A 223 3.56 6.51 6.26
CA SER A 223 3.12 6.11 7.60
C SER A 223 2.01 7.03 8.10
N SER A 224 1.99 8.29 7.69
CA SER A 224 0.99 9.26 8.14
C SER A 224 0.61 10.30 7.08
N GLY A 225 -0.50 10.99 7.32
CA GLY A 225 -1.02 12.05 6.46
C GLY A 225 -2.43 12.46 6.83
N THR A 226 -3.06 13.24 5.97
CA THR A 226 -4.45 13.69 6.15
C THR A 226 -5.27 13.23 4.95
N VAL A 227 -6.47 12.70 5.20
CA VAL A 227 -7.48 12.39 4.19
C VAL A 227 -8.65 13.34 4.31
N ARG A 228 -9.14 13.82 3.17
CA ARG A 228 -10.33 14.67 3.05
C ARG A 228 -11.43 13.85 2.41
N LEU A 229 -12.54 13.68 3.14
CA LEU A 229 -13.65 12.84 2.76
C LEU A 229 -14.93 13.67 2.64
N HIS A 230 -15.88 13.16 1.84
CA HIS A 230 -17.26 13.62 1.80
C HIS A 230 -18.17 12.43 2.09
N HIS A 231 -18.52 12.25 3.36
CA HIS A 231 -19.34 11.14 3.83
C HIS A 231 -20.84 11.42 3.58
N PRO A 232 -21.61 10.49 3.00
CA PRO A 232 -23.01 10.74 2.61
C PRO A 232 -23.92 11.16 3.77
N THR A 233 -23.64 10.67 4.99
CA THR A 233 -24.46 10.96 6.17
C THR A 233 -24.03 12.22 6.93
N VAL A 234 -22.71 12.49 7.02
CA VAL A 234 -22.16 13.53 7.93
C VAL A 234 -21.38 14.63 7.21
N GLY A 235 -21.34 14.58 5.87
CA GLY A 235 -20.70 15.59 5.04
C GLY A 235 -19.17 15.52 5.10
N ASP A 236 -18.53 16.69 5.08
CA ASP A 236 -17.08 16.78 4.94
C ASP A 236 -16.34 16.38 6.22
N LEU A 237 -15.32 15.53 6.05
CA LEU A 237 -14.43 15.10 7.12
C LEU A 237 -12.98 15.35 6.70
N GLU A 238 -12.20 15.90 7.62
CA GLU A 238 -10.74 15.94 7.54
C GLU A 238 -10.17 15.12 8.69
N LEU A 239 -9.50 14.01 8.35
CA LEU A 239 -8.97 13.03 9.29
C LEU A 239 -7.48 12.83 9.05
N ASP A 240 -6.69 12.91 10.12
CA ASP A 240 -5.31 12.49 10.10
C ASP A 240 -5.25 10.97 10.22
N PHE A 241 -4.37 10.32 9.46
CA PHE A 241 -4.15 8.89 9.58
C PHE A 241 -2.74 8.58 10.05
N GLU A 242 -2.62 7.51 10.82
CA GLU A 242 -1.36 6.93 11.30
C GLU A 242 -1.35 5.44 11.00
N THR A 243 -0.23 4.92 10.52
CA THR A 243 0.00 3.51 10.19
C THR A 243 1.12 2.97 11.08
N LEU A 244 0.74 2.11 12.02
CA LEU A 244 1.62 1.51 13.01
C LEU A 244 2.02 0.12 12.53
N THR A 245 3.32 -0.10 12.34
CA THR A 245 3.86 -1.42 12.00
C THR A 245 3.99 -2.28 13.26
N LEU A 246 3.76 -3.58 13.15
CA LEU A 246 3.86 -4.51 14.27
C LEU A 246 5.27 -5.15 14.29
N PRO A 247 6.05 -5.01 15.37
CA PRO A 247 7.42 -5.54 15.41
C PRO A 247 7.53 -7.05 15.15
N ASP A 248 6.56 -7.83 15.66
CA ASP A 248 6.56 -9.29 15.55
C ASP A 248 5.97 -9.79 14.22
N ASP A 249 5.33 -8.91 13.44
CA ASP A 249 4.67 -9.24 12.18
C ASP A 249 4.72 -8.03 11.22
N GLY A 250 5.86 -7.89 10.53
CA GLY A 250 6.11 -6.77 9.61
C GLY A 250 5.21 -6.74 8.37
N ASP A 251 4.40 -7.78 8.15
CA ASP A 251 3.41 -7.88 7.09
C ASP A 251 2.00 -7.45 7.55
N GLN A 252 1.85 -7.08 8.83
CA GLN A 252 0.64 -6.50 9.38
C GLN A 252 0.87 -5.08 9.91
N SER A 253 -0.14 -4.23 9.73
CA SER A 253 -0.13 -2.87 10.25
C SER A 253 -1.50 -2.48 10.77
N LEU A 254 -1.52 -1.62 11.79
CA LEU A 254 -2.73 -0.98 12.30
C LEU A 254 -2.83 0.42 11.71
N ARG A 255 -3.91 0.72 11.01
CA ARG A 255 -4.19 2.04 10.46
C ARG A 255 -5.34 2.69 11.22
N ILE A 256 -5.11 3.90 11.72
CA ILE A 256 -6.05 4.68 12.54
C ILE A 256 -6.33 6.00 11.84
N TYR A 257 -7.57 6.50 11.90
CA TYR A 257 -8.00 7.77 11.32
C TYR A 257 -8.60 8.66 12.41
N SER A 258 -7.87 9.67 12.87
CA SER A 258 -8.28 10.56 13.95
C SER A 258 -8.65 11.96 13.46
N PRO A 259 -9.77 12.54 13.92
CA PRO A 259 -10.05 13.95 13.72
C PRO A 259 -9.19 14.80 14.67
N ARG A 260 -8.92 16.06 14.31
CA ARG A 260 -8.35 17.00 15.28
C ARG A 260 -9.36 17.22 16.43
N PRO A 261 -8.94 17.17 17.71
CA PRO A 261 -9.83 17.40 18.84
C PRO A 261 -10.55 18.75 18.75
N GLY A 262 -11.87 18.75 18.98
CA GLY A 262 -12.70 19.97 18.91
C GLY A 262 -12.95 20.52 17.49
N SER A 263 -12.57 19.78 16.44
CA SER A 263 -12.86 20.16 15.06
C SER A 263 -14.28 19.73 14.61
N PRO A 264 -14.83 20.32 13.54
CA PRO A 264 -16.08 19.84 12.94
C PRO A 264 -16.03 18.34 12.56
N SER A 265 -14.88 17.84 12.12
CA SER A 265 -14.69 16.40 11.84
C SER A 265 -14.86 15.53 13.09
N HIS A 266 -14.45 16.04 14.26
CA HIS A 266 -14.60 15.33 15.53
C HIS A 266 -16.07 15.21 15.92
N ASP A 267 -16.84 16.29 15.76
CA ASP A 267 -18.28 16.26 16.01
C ASP A 267 -19.01 15.39 14.98
N ALA A 268 -18.63 15.46 13.70
CA ALA A 268 -19.20 14.66 12.63
C ALA A 268 -18.99 13.15 12.82
N LEU A 269 -17.82 12.70 13.29
CA LEU A 269 -17.62 11.28 13.63
C LEU A 269 -18.50 10.83 14.82
N ARG A 270 -18.71 11.70 15.81
CA ARG A 270 -19.62 11.40 16.92
C ARG A 270 -21.08 11.30 16.44
N LEU A 271 -21.50 12.19 15.55
CA LEU A 271 -22.81 12.15 14.90
C LEU A 271 -22.98 10.87 14.06
N LEU A 272 -21.93 10.44 13.36
CA LEU A 272 -21.95 9.18 12.62
C LEU A 272 -22.14 7.98 13.57
N SER A 273 -21.45 7.97 14.71
CA SER A 273 -21.61 6.92 15.73
C SER A 273 -23.04 6.84 16.25
N SER A 274 -23.63 7.99 16.61
CA SER A 274 -24.98 8.07 17.18
C SER A 274 -26.05 7.71 16.16
N TRP A 275 -25.95 8.23 14.92
CA TRP A 275 -26.87 7.91 13.85
C TRP A 275 -26.92 6.40 13.57
N ALA A 276 -25.77 5.73 13.58
CA ALA A 276 -25.71 4.28 13.38
C ALA A 276 -26.30 3.48 14.56
N GLN A 277 -26.31 4.02 15.78
CA GLN A 277 -27.01 3.40 16.92
C GLN A 277 -28.53 3.54 16.77
N GLU A 278 -29.00 4.69 16.28
CA GLU A 278 -30.43 4.95 16.05
C GLU A 278 -31.00 4.17 14.87
N GLN A 279 -30.17 3.74 13.91
CA GLN A 279 -30.55 2.85 12.80
C GLN A 279 -30.48 1.35 13.14
N GLN A 280 -29.94 0.99 14.31
CA GLN A 280 -30.02 -0.36 14.87
C GLN A 280 -31.05 -0.48 16.03
N PRO A 281 -32.29 0.05 15.98
CA PRO A 281 -33.25 -0.20 17.03
C PRO A 281 -33.93 -1.56 16.80
N PHE A 282 -33.71 -2.50 17.73
CA PHE A 282 -34.45 -3.76 17.91
C PHE A 282 -34.25 -4.88 16.87
N ALA A 283 -33.16 -5.64 17.01
CA ALA A 283 -33.25 -7.10 16.90
C ALA A 283 -33.65 -7.63 18.29
N ILE A 284 -34.96 -7.67 18.58
CA ILE A 284 -35.47 -8.42 19.74
C ILE A 284 -35.14 -9.88 19.48
N ALA A 285 -34.14 -10.42 20.19
CA ALA A 285 -34.00 -11.85 20.33
C ALA A 285 -35.23 -12.34 21.11
N GLU A 286 -36.23 -12.88 20.41
CA GLU A 286 -37.28 -13.66 21.05
C GLU A 286 -36.61 -14.80 21.84
N PRO A 287 -36.90 -14.94 23.15
CA PRO A 287 -36.40 -16.06 23.92
C PRO A 287 -37.07 -17.32 23.36
N MET A 288 -36.26 -18.23 22.79
CA MET A 288 -36.70 -19.55 22.37
C MET A 288 -37.36 -20.26 23.55
N HIS A 289 -38.69 -20.22 23.57
CA HIS A 289 -39.50 -20.99 24.48
C HIS A 289 -39.22 -22.47 24.26
N GLN A 290 -38.92 -23.13 25.38
CA GLN A 290 -38.92 -24.57 25.55
C GLN A 290 -40.09 -25.21 24.79
N ARG A 291 -39.79 -26.12 23.87
CA ARG A 291 -40.59 -27.33 23.61
C ARG A 291 -39.61 -28.48 23.86
N GLY A 292 -39.68 -29.21 24.97
CA GLY A 292 -40.85 -29.94 25.44
C GLY A 292 -40.77 -31.35 24.86
N LEU A 293 -40.31 -32.30 25.68
CA LEU A 293 -40.25 -33.74 25.42
C LEU A 293 -41.60 -34.31 24.99
N THR A 294 -41.59 -35.27 24.05
CA THR A 294 -42.37 -36.53 23.89
C THR A 294 -42.29 -36.92 22.40
N THR A 295 -42.01 -38.15 21.95
CA THR A 295 -42.08 -39.52 22.48
C THR A 295 -40.97 -40.35 21.81
#